data_AF-A0AAN0SGZ6-F1
#
_entry.id   AF-A0AAN0SGZ6-F1
#
_cell.length_a   1.000
_cell.length_b   1.000
_cell.length_c   1.000
_cell.angle_alpha   90.00
_cell.angle_beta   90.00
_cell.angle_gamma   90.00
#
_symmetry.space_group_name_H-M   'P 1'
#
loop_
_entity.id
_entity.type
_entity.pdbx_description
1 polymer ?
#
loop_
_entity_poly.entity_id
_entity_poly.type
_entity_poly.pdbx_seq_one_letter_code
_entity_poly.pdbx_strand_id
1 'polypeptide(L)'
;MISKLKTLLVLLLMVAPNVVYAKHASREVTVTQLHPISTKRPVSPNSENSTRIYVNPGAWGDTTCRQDAADLLKEDTHLLSILLMAWTTGKKIIIEVDDTSIPWGPSQTVCQVTALSIK
;
A
#
# COMPACT_ATOMS: atom_id res chain seq x y z
N MET A 1 -4.05 38.49 -37.43
CA MET A 1 -4.61 37.26 -36.84
C MET A 1 -3.58 36.20 -36.39
N ILE A 2 -2.26 36.41 -36.59
CA ILE A 2 -1.22 35.40 -36.24
C ILE A 2 -0.78 35.45 -34.76
N SER A 3 -1.02 36.57 -34.06
CA SER A 3 -0.58 36.76 -32.67
C SER A 3 -1.35 35.92 -31.65
N LYS A 4 -2.68 35.75 -31.80
CA LYS A 4 -3.50 35.01 -30.82
C LYS A 4 -3.23 33.50 -30.82
N LEU A 5 -2.78 32.95 -31.96
CA LEU A 5 -2.46 31.53 -32.09
C LEU A 5 -1.16 31.17 -31.34
N LYS A 6 -0.17 32.08 -31.33
CA LYS A 6 1.07 31.91 -30.56
C LYS A 6 0.82 31.96 -29.04
N THR A 7 -0.06 32.85 -28.59
CA THR A 7 -0.42 32.93 -27.16
C THR A 7 -1.19 31.70 -26.69
N LEU A 8 -2.06 31.14 -27.54
CA LEU A 8 -2.80 29.91 -27.22
C LEU A 8 -1.88 28.69 -27.12
N LEU A 9 -0.86 28.60 -27.98
CA LEU A 9 0.11 27.50 -27.99
C LEU A 9 1.01 27.52 -26.74
N VAL A 10 1.40 28.71 -26.26
CA VAL A 10 2.21 28.87 -25.04
C VAL A 10 1.41 28.52 -23.77
N LEU A 11 0.11 28.84 -23.75
CA LEU A 11 -0.77 28.48 -22.62
C LEU A 11 -1.02 26.96 -22.54
N LEU A 12 -1.07 26.28 -23.68
CA LEU A 12 -1.29 24.82 -23.76
C LEU A 12 -0.05 24.01 -23.29
N LEU A 13 1.15 24.57 -23.42
CA LEU A 13 2.42 23.95 -22.99
C LEU A 13 2.69 24.04 -21.48
N MET A 14 1.97 24.88 -20.74
CA MET A 14 2.10 24.99 -19.27
C MET A 14 1.21 24.02 -18.50
N VAL A 15 0.36 23.26 -19.18
CA VAL A 15 -0.42 22.16 -18.57
C VAL A 15 0.37 20.87 -18.73
N ALA A 16 1.60 20.82 -18.22
CA ALA A 16 2.28 19.56 -18.04
C ALA A 16 1.55 18.81 -16.91
N PRO A 17 1.01 17.60 -17.14
CA PRO A 17 0.46 16.81 -16.07
C PRO A 17 1.60 16.52 -15.08
N ASN A 18 1.46 17.01 -13.83
CA ASN A 18 2.31 16.55 -12.74
C ASN A 18 2.04 15.06 -12.58
N VAL A 19 2.97 14.24 -13.04
CA VAL A 19 2.92 12.79 -12.86
C VAL A 19 3.21 12.55 -11.38
N VAL A 20 2.15 12.46 -10.57
CA VAL A 20 2.28 12.01 -9.18
C VAL A 20 2.55 10.51 -9.24
N TYR A 21 3.81 10.13 -9.13
CA TYR A 21 4.18 8.73 -8.99
C TYR A 21 3.64 8.21 -7.66
N ALA A 22 3.10 6.99 -7.69
CA ALA A 22 2.69 6.27 -6.49
C ALA A 22 3.83 6.21 -5.47
N LYS A 23 3.54 6.49 -4.20
CA LYS A 23 4.57 6.46 -3.17
C LYS A 23 4.68 5.04 -2.64
N HIS A 24 5.79 4.42 -3.00
CA HIS A 24 6.21 3.15 -2.45
C HIS A 24 7.04 3.40 -1.19
N ALA A 25 6.73 2.69 -0.11
CA ALA A 25 7.44 2.82 1.16
C ALA A 25 7.79 1.45 1.72
N SER A 26 8.99 1.33 2.29
CA SER A 26 9.47 0.10 2.91
C SER A 26 9.91 0.33 4.35
N ARG A 27 9.69 -0.68 5.21
CA ARG A 27 10.09 -0.61 6.62
C ARG A 27 10.39 -1.98 7.20
N GLU A 28 11.44 -2.06 8.01
CA GLU A 28 11.67 -3.21 8.89
C GLU A 28 10.68 -3.23 10.05
N VAL A 29 10.01 -4.37 10.24
CA VAL A 29 8.94 -4.54 11.22
C VAL A 29 9.03 -5.87 11.96
N THR A 30 8.42 -5.87 13.14
CA THR A 30 8.07 -7.06 13.89
C THR A 30 6.58 -7.28 13.78
N VAL A 31 6.19 -8.47 13.30
CA VAL A 31 4.77 -8.84 13.20
C VAL A 31 4.23 -9.13 14.60
N THR A 32 3.08 -8.55 14.92
CA THR A 32 2.42 -8.67 16.24
C THR A 32 1.14 -9.47 16.17
N GLN A 33 0.40 -9.40 15.05
CA GLN A 33 -0.84 -10.13 14.84
C GLN A 33 -1.10 -10.39 13.33
N LEU A 34 -1.62 -11.58 12.97
CA LEU A 34 -2.15 -11.91 11.66
C LEU A 34 -3.64 -12.03 11.86
N HIS A 35 -4.40 -11.35 11.01
CA HIS A 35 -5.85 -11.40 11.03
C HIS A 35 -6.33 -11.72 9.62
N PRO A 36 -6.46 -13.01 9.28
CA PRO A 36 -7.07 -13.44 8.03
C PRO A 36 -8.53 -12.98 7.96
N ILE A 37 -8.91 -12.35 6.84
CA ILE A 37 -10.22 -11.76 6.60
C ILE A 37 -10.94 -12.60 5.56
N SER A 38 -12.10 -13.12 5.95
CA SER A 38 -12.95 -13.97 5.10
C SER A 38 -13.35 -13.28 3.80
N THR A 39 -13.61 -14.08 2.78
CA THR A 39 -14.20 -13.66 1.50
C THR A 39 -15.67 -13.23 1.63
N LYS A 40 -16.28 -13.47 2.80
CA LYS A 40 -17.67 -13.13 3.13
C LYS A 40 -17.66 -12.45 4.49
N ARG A 41 -17.17 -11.21 4.55
CA ARG A 41 -17.15 -10.42 5.78
C ARG A 41 -18.13 -9.25 5.60
N PRO A 42 -19.33 -9.31 6.20
CA PRO A 42 -20.39 -8.32 5.97
C PRO A 42 -20.15 -7.02 6.76
N VAL A 43 -18.97 -6.42 6.63
CA VAL A 43 -18.61 -5.15 7.30
C VAL A 43 -18.27 -4.09 6.27
N SER A 44 -18.64 -2.84 6.56
CA SER A 44 -18.21 -1.67 5.80
C SER A 44 -17.12 -0.94 6.59
N PRO A 45 -16.02 -0.50 5.95
CA PRO A 45 -15.63 -0.71 4.55
C PRO A 45 -15.40 -2.20 4.23
N ASN A 46 -15.65 -2.58 2.97
CA ASN A 46 -15.41 -3.94 2.52
C ASN A 46 -13.90 -4.22 2.59
N SER A 47 -13.48 -4.93 3.64
CA SER A 47 -12.21 -5.64 3.67
C SER A 47 -12.54 -7.11 3.53
N GLU A 48 -12.16 -7.72 2.42
CA GLU A 48 -12.42 -9.12 2.09
C GLU A 48 -11.22 -9.71 1.36
N ASN A 49 -11.05 -11.04 1.41
CA ASN A 49 -9.97 -11.72 0.67
C ASN A 49 -8.55 -11.20 0.99
N SER A 50 -8.27 -10.89 2.24
CA SER A 50 -6.94 -10.44 2.66
C SER A 50 -6.52 -11.00 4.00
N THR A 51 -5.24 -10.89 4.30
CA THR A 51 -4.71 -11.07 5.65
C THR A 51 -4.17 -9.74 6.13
N ARG A 52 -4.76 -9.20 7.20
CA ARG A 52 -4.22 -8.00 7.85
C ARG A 52 -3.03 -8.39 8.70
N ILE A 53 -1.91 -7.74 8.42
CA ILE A 53 -0.65 -7.89 9.13
C ILE A 53 -0.51 -6.70 10.07
N TYR A 54 -0.63 -6.94 11.37
CA TYR A 54 -0.33 -5.94 12.38
C TYR A 54 1.14 -5.98 12.74
N VAL A 55 1.74 -4.80 12.89
CA VAL A 55 3.17 -4.62 13.12
C VAL A 55 3.41 -3.62 14.24
N ASN A 56 4.64 -3.53 14.74
CA ASN A 56 5.01 -2.44 15.63
C ASN A 56 4.71 -1.07 14.97
N PRO A 57 4.13 -0.11 15.71
CA PRO A 57 3.78 1.20 15.16
C PRO A 57 4.98 1.95 14.56
N GLY A 58 4.74 2.68 13.47
CA GLY A 58 5.70 3.60 12.87
C GLY A 58 5.18 4.22 11.57
N ALA A 59 5.80 5.28 11.08
CA ALA A 59 5.46 5.82 9.77
C ALA A 59 5.90 4.89 8.63
N TRP A 60 5.16 4.88 7.53
CA TRP A 60 5.54 4.24 6.27
C TRP A 60 6.10 5.31 5.33
N GLY A 61 7.27 5.86 5.66
CA GLY A 61 7.79 7.05 4.99
C GLY A 61 6.78 8.21 5.00
N ASP A 62 6.61 8.86 3.85
CA ASP A 62 5.70 10.00 3.65
C ASP A 62 4.31 9.60 3.09
N THR A 63 3.90 8.34 3.29
CA THR A 63 2.58 7.83 2.87
C THR A 63 1.50 8.15 3.89
N THR A 64 0.23 8.04 3.49
CA THR A 64 -0.93 8.09 4.40
C THR A 64 -1.32 6.74 4.97
N CYS A 65 -0.46 5.73 4.80
CA CYS A 65 -0.72 4.37 5.25
C CYS A 65 -0.82 4.31 6.78
N ARG A 66 -1.74 3.47 7.26
CA ARG A 66 -1.94 3.15 8.67
C ARG A 66 -0.62 2.61 9.25
N GLN A 67 -0.18 3.19 10.35
CA GLN A 67 1.17 3.03 10.88
C GLN A 67 1.48 1.67 11.51
N ASP A 68 0.45 0.94 11.91
CA ASP A 68 0.50 -0.33 12.65
C ASP A 68 -0.06 -1.52 11.84
N ALA A 69 -0.50 -1.32 10.60
CA ALA A 69 -1.07 -2.40 9.80
C ALA A 69 -0.91 -2.21 8.28
N ALA A 70 -0.79 -3.33 7.57
CA ALA A 70 -0.90 -3.43 6.12
C ALA A 70 -1.68 -4.69 5.75
N ASP A 71 -2.31 -4.72 4.58
CA ASP A 71 -3.09 -5.86 4.12
C ASP A 71 -2.40 -6.60 2.98
N LEU A 72 -2.28 -7.91 3.13
CA LEU A 72 -1.80 -8.81 2.09
C LEU A 72 -3.00 -9.43 1.39
N LEU A 73 -3.07 -9.36 0.06
CA LEU A 73 -4.17 -9.97 -0.69
C LEU A 73 -4.06 -11.49 -0.70
N LYS A 74 -5.20 -12.18 -0.78
CA LYS A 74 -5.27 -13.65 -0.76
C LYS A 74 -4.49 -14.29 -1.91
N GLU A 75 -4.46 -13.64 -3.07
CA GLU A 75 -3.75 -14.07 -4.27
C GLU A 75 -2.22 -14.09 -4.10
N ASP A 76 -1.67 -13.30 -3.18
CA ASP A 76 -0.24 -13.19 -2.91
C ASP A 76 0.28 -14.34 -2.01
N THR A 77 -0.05 -15.57 -2.40
CA THR A 77 0.23 -16.79 -1.63
C THR A 77 1.74 -17.03 -1.37
N HIS A 78 2.60 -16.59 -2.29
CA HIS A 78 4.05 -16.66 -2.14
C HIS A 78 4.56 -15.72 -1.04
N LEU A 79 4.03 -14.49 -0.95
CA LEU A 79 4.34 -13.56 0.13
C LEU A 79 3.80 -14.08 1.48
N LEU A 80 2.59 -14.66 1.50
CA LEU A 80 2.01 -15.25 2.70
C LEU A 80 2.89 -16.37 3.27
N SER A 81 3.47 -17.20 2.41
CA SER A 81 4.35 -18.30 2.82
C SER A 81 5.62 -17.78 3.54
N ILE A 82 6.24 -16.71 2.99
CA ILE A 82 7.41 -16.07 3.59
C ILE A 82 7.04 -15.39 4.92
N LEU A 83 5.88 -14.72 4.97
CA LEU A 83 5.37 -14.07 6.18
C LEU A 83 5.16 -15.06 7.32
N LEU A 84 4.51 -16.19 7.05
CA LEU A 84 4.25 -17.24 8.05
C LEU A 84 5.56 -17.85 8.57
N MET A 85 6.53 -18.09 7.69
CA MET A 85 7.86 -18.55 8.09
C MET A 85 8.58 -17.51 8.96
N ALA A 86 8.60 -16.25 8.55
CA ALA A 86 9.28 -15.20 9.31
C ALA A 86 8.65 -14.98 10.70
N TRP A 87 7.32 -15.02 10.79
CA TRP A 87 6.63 -14.96 12.07
C TRP A 87 7.05 -16.13 12.96
N THR A 88 6.87 -17.36 12.49
CA THR A 88 7.09 -18.56 13.31
C THR A 88 8.54 -18.70 13.76
N THR A 89 9.48 -18.12 13.01
CA THR A 89 10.91 -18.07 13.34
C THR A 89 11.32 -16.84 14.15
N GLY A 90 10.40 -15.91 14.43
CA GLY A 90 10.67 -14.68 15.16
C GLY A 90 11.60 -13.72 14.40
N LYS A 91 11.74 -13.87 13.09
CA LYS A 91 12.54 -12.98 12.23
C LYS A 91 11.81 -11.66 12.04
N LYS A 92 12.60 -10.58 11.97
CA LYS A 92 12.10 -9.31 11.45
C LYS A 92 11.98 -9.39 9.95
N ILE A 93 11.00 -8.68 9.40
CA ILE A 93 10.76 -8.61 7.96
C ILE A 93 10.80 -7.16 7.50
N ILE A 94 11.15 -6.95 6.24
CA ILE A 94 10.90 -5.68 5.57
C ILE A 94 9.58 -5.86 4.81
N ILE A 95 8.61 -5.00 5.11
CA ILE A 95 7.36 -4.91 4.35
C ILE A 95 7.43 -3.67 3.46
N GLU A 96 6.98 -3.82 2.22
CA GLU A 96 6.79 -2.73 1.30
C GLU A 96 5.31 -2.52 1.03
N VAL A 97 4.87 -1.26 1.07
CA VAL A 97 3.47 -0.85 0.87
C VAL A 97 3.35 0.18 -0.24
N ASP A 98 2.19 0.20 -0.87
CA ASP A 98 1.80 1.19 -1.89
C ASP A 98 0.56 1.95 -1.41
N ASP A 99 0.65 3.28 -1.34
CA ASP A 99 -0.42 4.16 -0.89
C ASP A 99 -1.42 4.56 -1.99
N THR A 100 -1.18 4.13 -3.24
CA THR A 100 -2.13 4.27 -4.35
C THR A 100 -3.00 3.05 -4.55
N SER A 101 -2.54 1.89 -4.07
CA SER A 101 -3.26 0.62 -4.10
C SER A 101 -3.93 0.37 -2.75
N ILE A 102 -5.08 1.02 -2.54
CA ILE A 102 -5.92 0.81 -1.37
C ILE A 102 -7.13 -0.03 -1.80
N PRO A 103 -7.05 -1.38 -1.70
CA PRO A 103 -8.07 -2.29 -2.23
C PRO A 103 -9.45 -2.13 -1.59
N TRP A 104 -9.52 -1.43 -0.46
CA TRP A 104 -10.72 -1.26 0.36
C TRP A 104 -11.45 0.07 0.12
N GLY A 105 -10.95 0.90 -0.80
CA GLY A 105 -11.53 2.18 -1.19
C GLY A 105 -10.81 3.40 -0.61
N PRO A 106 -11.13 4.61 -1.11
CA PRO A 106 -10.34 5.82 -0.91
C PRO A 106 -10.41 6.40 0.51
N SER A 107 -11.37 5.98 1.33
CA SER A 107 -11.49 6.42 2.72
C SER A 107 -10.69 5.53 3.70
N GLN A 108 -9.98 4.53 3.18
CA GLN A 108 -9.23 3.58 3.98
C GLN A 108 -7.76 3.95 4.03
N THR A 109 -7.12 3.66 5.16
CA THR A 109 -5.71 3.98 5.37
C THR A 109 -4.84 2.72 5.41
N VAL A 110 -5.42 1.53 5.43
CA VAL A 110 -4.63 0.29 5.41
C VAL A 110 -4.21 0.00 3.97
N CYS A 111 -2.92 0.18 3.70
CA CYS A 111 -2.33 -0.01 2.39
C CYS A 111 -2.07 -1.48 2.09
N GLN A 112 -1.99 -1.81 0.81
CA GLN A 112 -1.63 -3.14 0.34
C GLN A 112 -0.13 -3.39 0.51
N VAL A 113 0.22 -4.61 0.91
CA VAL A 113 1.58 -5.13 0.84
C VAL A 113 1.91 -5.50 -0.60
N THR A 114 2.98 -4.95 -1.15
CA THR A 114 3.42 -5.22 -2.54
C THR A 114 4.65 -6.12 -2.58
N ALA A 115 5.43 -6.17 -1.50
CA ALA A 115 6.56 -7.06 -1.36
C ALA A 115 6.89 -7.30 0.12
N LEU A 116 7.57 -8.43 0.40
CA LEU A 116 8.29 -8.61 1.65
C LEU A 116 9.65 -9.25 1.43
N SER A 117 10.55 -9.01 2.38
CA SER A 117 11.81 -9.74 2.50
C SER A 117 12.15 -10.05 3.96
N ILE A 118 13.00 -11.06 4.17
CA ILE A 118 13.49 -11.48 5.49
C ILE A 118 14.94 -11.02 5.62
N LYS A 119 15.32 -10.54 6.81
CA LYS A 119 16.72 -10.33 7.17
C LYS A 119 17.32 -11.52 7.93
#